data_AF-A0AAI9XRG9-F1
#
_entry.id   AF-A0AAI9XRG9-F1
#
_cell.length_a   1.000
_cell.length_b   1.000
_cell.length_c   1.000
_cell.angle_alpha   90.00
_cell.angle_beta   90.00
_cell.angle_gamma   90.00
#
_symmetry.space_group_name_H-M   'P 1'
#
loop_
_entity.id
_entity.type
_entity.pdbx_description
1 polymer ?
#
loop_
_entity_poly.entity_id
_entity_poly.type
_entity_poly.pdbx_seq_one_letter_code
_entity_poly.pdbx_strand_id
1 'polypeptide(L)'
;MVLTCLGDRSEMAHSTEARLSFLDHELAEYVNGLPPSVKMSYSKPEDSIGINNDEKEKRKKVAPQSFFWENMAAVRDRIIDKKVLREAGRPFITDEIYHRKKHPYSSPWKWPVGGPVQRMFRGLLTKEAVECLGFVDFGSISRCLETASGESGDPAAFRKILVVGAWGVLSQKFGVKPARSQR
;
A
#
# COMPACT_ATOMS: atom_id res chain seq x y z
N MET A 1 9.18 -9.79 2.82
CA MET A 1 9.37 -8.32 2.75
C MET A 1 8.51 -7.57 3.76
N VAL A 2 7.19 -7.82 3.85
CA VAL A 2 6.30 -7.10 4.79
C VAL A 2 6.70 -7.31 6.26
N LEU A 3 6.92 -8.55 6.68
CA LEU A 3 7.26 -8.89 8.08
C LEU A 3 8.59 -8.25 8.52
N THR A 4 9.61 -8.40 7.69
CA THR A 4 10.97 -7.90 7.96
C THR A 4 11.04 -6.38 7.97
N CYS A 5 10.33 -5.70 7.06
CA CYS A 5 10.46 -4.25 6.91
C CYS A 5 9.44 -3.45 7.73
N LEU A 6 8.23 -3.97 7.96
CA LEU A 6 7.17 -3.23 8.68
C LEU A 6 6.98 -3.68 10.13
N GLY A 7 7.45 -4.87 10.51
CA GLY A 7 7.46 -5.34 11.90
C GLY A 7 8.88 -5.35 12.45
N ASP A 8 9.53 -6.51 12.37
CA ASP A 8 10.78 -6.86 13.04
C ASP A 8 11.86 -5.77 13.06
N ARG A 9 12.30 -5.26 11.90
CA ARG A 9 13.35 -4.21 11.86
C ARG A 9 12.92 -2.90 12.50
N SER A 10 11.66 -2.52 12.34
CA SER A 10 11.13 -1.28 12.93
C SER A 10 11.01 -1.41 14.44
N GLU A 11 10.62 -2.57 14.94
CA GLU A 11 10.48 -2.86 16.37
C GLU A 11 11.85 -2.93 17.06
N MET A 12 12.78 -3.71 16.51
CA MET A 12 14.14 -3.83 17.04
C MET A 12 14.89 -2.50 17.07
N ALA A 13 14.67 -1.62 16.07
CA ALA A 13 15.28 -0.29 16.04
C ALA A 13 14.84 0.61 17.20
N HIS A 14 13.73 0.28 17.85
CA HIS A 14 13.16 1.00 18.98
C HIS A 14 13.13 0.18 20.27
N SER A 15 13.89 -0.93 20.33
CA SER A 15 13.92 -1.85 21.48
C SER A 15 12.54 -2.32 21.92
N THR A 16 11.61 -2.46 20.97
CA THR A 16 10.29 -3.03 21.20
C THR A 16 10.23 -4.45 20.62
N GLU A 17 9.44 -5.33 21.25
CA GLU A 17 9.16 -6.68 20.76
C GLU A 17 7.64 -6.77 20.53
N ALA A 18 7.18 -6.89 19.28
CA ALA A 18 5.81 -7.26 19.01
C ALA A 18 5.69 -8.77 18.77
N ARG A 19 4.63 -9.36 19.33
CA ARG A 19 4.29 -10.76 19.10
C ARG A 19 3.15 -10.86 18.13
N LEU A 20 3.36 -11.61 17.06
CA LEU A 20 2.42 -11.74 15.97
C LEU A 20 1.56 -12.99 16.17
N SER A 21 0.57 -12.90 17.07
CA SER A 21 -0.28 -14.04 17.46
C SER A 21 -0.96 -14.75 16.29
N PHE A 22 -1.23 -14.04 15.19
CA PHE A 22 -1.82 -14.63 13.97
C PHE A 22 -0.82 -15.42 13.10
N LEU A 23 0.47 -15.38 13.42
CA LEU A 23 1.52 -16.18 12.77
C LEU A 23 1.99 -17.34 13.64
N ASP A 24 1.23 -17.68 14.69
CA ASP A 24 1.50 -18.89 15.44
C ASP A 24 1.34 -20.15 14.55
N HIS A 25 2.23 -21.11 14.76
CA HIS A 25 2.32 -22.32 13.95
C HIS A 25 1.15 -23.28 14.17
N GLU A 26 0.65 -23.43 15.40
CA GLU A 26 -0.50 -24.30 15.71
C GLU A 26 -1.77 -23.71 15.06
N LEU A 27 -1.94 -22.39 15.17
CA LEU A 27 -3.03 -21.69 14.51
C LEU A 27 -2.96 -21.85 12.98
N ALA A 28 -1.77 -21.68 12.39
CA ALA A 28 -1.58 -21.82 10.96
C ALA A 28 -1.88 -23.24 10.47
N GLU A 29 -1.40 -24.26 11.20
CA GLU A 29 -1.65 -25.67 10.91
C GLU A 29 -3.14 -25.99 10.95
N TYR A 30 -3.83 -25.58 12.03
CA TYR A 30 -5.28 -25.76 12.16
C TYR A 30 -6.05 -25.08 11.02
N VAL A 31 -5.75 -23.81 10.73
CA VAL A 31 -6.46 -23.05 9.69
C VAL A 31 -6.19 -23.63 8.30
N ASN A 32 -5.01 -24.22 8.05
CA ASN A 32 -4.71 -24.86 6.78
C ASN A 32 -5.60 -26.08 6.49
N GLY A 33 -6.04 -26.81 7.53
CA GLY A 33 -7.00 -27.91 7.40
C GLY A 33 -8.45 -27.48 7.10
N LEU A 34 -8.80 -26.21 7.32
CA LEU A 34 -10.17 -25.72 7.10
C LEU A 34 -10.50 -25.57 5.60
N PRO A 35 -11.72 -25.96 5.18
CA PRO A 35 -12.15 -25.83 3.79
C PRO A 35 -12.18 -24.35 3.35
N PRO A 36 -11.86 -24.03 2.09
CA PRO A 36 -11.87 -22.64 1.61
C PRO A 36 -13.21 -21.91 1.81
N SER A 37 -14.33 -22.64 1.78
CA SER A 37 -15.69 -22.12 1.95
C SER A 37 -15.96 -21.45 3.30
N VAL A 38 -15.20 -21.78 4.35
CA VAL A 38 -15.33 -21.11 5.67
C VAL A 38 -14.41 -19.89 5.80
N LYS A 39 -13.37 -19.79 4.95
CA LYS A 39 -12.42 -18.67 4.95
C LYS A 39 -12.98 -17.47 4.17
N MET A 40 -13.65 -17.75 3.07
CA MET A 40 -14.25 -16.76 2.18
C MET A 40 -15.71 -17.09 1.90
N SER A 41 -16.56 -16.07 1.89
CA SER A 41 -17.97 -16.20 1.54
C SER A 41 -18.35 -15.19 0.48
N TYR A 42 -19.24 -15.59 -0.42
CA TYR A 42 -19.82 -14.72 -1.42
C TYR A 42 -21.24 -14.34 -0.99
N SER A 43 -21.55 -13.05 -0.97
CA SER A 43 -22.92 -12.54 -0.78
C SER A 43 -23.56 -12.33 -2.15
N LYS A 44 -24.75 -12.92 -2.36
CA LYS A 44 -25.47 -12.73 -3.62
C LYS A 44 -26.08 -11.33 -3.67
N PRO A 45 -26.28 -10.75 -4.87
CA PRO A 45 -26.89 -9.43 -5.01
C PRO A 45 -28.32 -9.37 -4.42
N GLU A 46 -29.08 -10.46 -4.48
CA GLU A 46 -30.42 -10.55 -3.89
C GLU A 46 -30.45 -10.45 -2.35
N ASP A 47 -29.36 -10.77 -1.65
CA ASP A 47 -29.29 -10.73 -0.18
C ASP A 47 -29.07 -9.31 0.37
N SER A 48 -28.79 -8.33 -0.50
CA SER A 48 -28.58 -6.93 -0.13
C SER A 48 -29.89 -6.12 -0.10
N ILE A 49 -30.88 -6.63 0.63
CA ILE A 49 -32.14 -5.94 0.89
C ILE A 49 -31.86 -4.75 1.82
N GLY A 50 -31.89 -3.53 1.29
CA GLY A 50 -32.10 -2.31 2.11
C GLY A 50 -30.96 -1.28 2.24
N ILE A 51 -29.98 -1.20 1.33
CA ILE A 51 -29.06 -0.04 1.34
C ILE A 51 -29.69 1.12 0.55
N ASN A 52 -30.22 2.11 1.27
CA ASN A 52 -30.74 3.37 0.72
C ASN A 52 -29.68 4.03 -0.19
N ASN A 53 -30.11 4.51 -1.36
CA ASN A 53 -29.25 5.08 -2.39
C ASN A 53 -28.40 6.29 -1.91
N ASP A 54 -28.81 6.95 -0.83
CA ASP A 54 -28.16 8.14 -0.27
C ASP A 54 -26.81 7.85 0.43
N GLU A 55 -26.59 6.66 0.97
CA GLU A 55 -25.31 6.29 1.60
C GLU A 55 -24.23 5.92 0.58
N LYS A 56 -24.63 5.46 -0.60
CA LYS A 56 -23.70 5.18 -1.71
C LYS A 56 -23.03 6.45 -2.23
N GLU A 57 -23.72 7.58 -2.21
CA GLU A 57 -23.15 8.87 -2.62
C GLU A 57 -22.13 9.43 -1.61
N LYS A 58 -22.40 9.30 -0.30
CA LYS A 58 -21.44 9.74 0.73
C LYS A 58 -20.13 8.94 0.70
N ARG A 59 -20.19 7.64 0.42
CA ARG A 59 -18.99 6.77 0.29
C ARG A 59 -18.09 7.13 -0.90
N LYS A 60 -18.62 7.69 -1.99
CA LYS A 60 -17.83 8.10 -3.17
C LYS A 60 -16.93 9.31 -2.92
N LYS A 61 -17.24 10.17 -1.92
CA LYS A 61 -16.50 11.42 -1.69
C LYS A 61 -15.24 11.26 -0.83
N VAL A 62 -15.06 10.12 -0.14
CA VAL A 62 -13.82 9.84 0.60
C VAL A 62 -12.85 9.20 -0.38
N ALA A 63 -12.02 10.02 -1.03
CA ALA A 63 -11.03 9.59 -2.01
C ALA A 63 -10.23 8.39 -1.46
N PRO A 64 -10.38 7.18 -2.03
CA PRO A 64 -9.61 6.06 -1.55
C PRO A 64 -8.17 6.30 -1.98
N GLN A 65 -7.29 6.51 -1.01
CA GLN A 65 -5.84 6.60 -1.23
C GLN A 65 -5.24 5.26 -1.73
N SER A 66 -6.03 4.32 -2.23
CA SER A 66 -5.59 2.97 -2.54
C SER A 66 -5.93 2.62 -4.00
N PHE A 67 -4.98 2.94 -4.88
CA PHE A 67 -5.04 2.72 -6.33
C PHE A 67 -5.19 1.23 -6.73
N PHE A 68 -4.87 0.30 -5.82
CA PHE A 68 -4.89 -1.14 -6.09
C PHE A 68 -6.31 -1.75 -6.13
N TRP A 69 -7.36 -1.01 -5.75
CA TRP A 69 -8.68 -1.59 -5.45
C TRP A 69 -9.87 -1.00 -6.20
N GLU A 70 -9.68 0.04 -7.03
CA GLU A 70 -10.80 0.65 -7.76
C GLU A 70 -11.36 -0.29 -8.83
N ASN A 71 -10.50 -0.99 -9.57
CA ASN A 71 -10.90 -1.91 -10.65
C ASN A 71 -11.57 -3.21 -10.16
N MET A 72 -11.54 -3.51 -8.86
CA MET A 72 -12.18 -4.70 -8.28
C MET A 72 -13.21 -4.38 -7.19
N ALA A 73 -13.61 -3.11 -7.03
CA ALA A 73 -14.51 -2.68 -5.96
C ALA A 73 -15.84 -3.46 -5.96
N ALA A 74 -16.43 -3.68 -7.14
CA ALA A 74 -17.69 -4.42 -7.30
C ALA A 74 -17.59 -5.91 -6.90
N VAL A 75 -16.43 -6.54 -7.11
CA VAL A 75 -16.18 -7.93 -6.71
C VAL A 75 -15.86 -8.01 -5.22
N ARG A 76 -15.05 -7.08 -4.70
CA ARG A 76 -14.69 -6.98 -3.29
C ARG A 76 -15.91 -6.79 -2.39
N ASP A 77 -16.87 -5.97 -2.80
CA ASP A 77 -18.06 -5.73 -2.00
C ASP A 77 -18.89 -7.00 -1.81
N ARG A 78 -18.79 -7.95 -2.74
CA ARG A 78 -19.50 -9.24 -2.70
C ARG A 78 -18.74 -10.34 -1.96
N ILE A 79 -17.45 -10.13 -1.67
CA ILE A 79 -16.63 -11.10 -0.94
C ILE A 79 -16.53 -10.66 0.53
N ILE A 80 -16.83 -11.59 1.42
CA ILE A 80 -16.55 -11.48 2.85
C ILE A 80 -15.29 -12.27 3.13
N ASP A 81 -14.18 -11.54 3.26
CA ASP A 81 -12.90 -12.10 3.68
C ASP A 81 -12.94 -12.46 5.17
N LYS A 82 -12.19 -13.51 5.52
CA LYS A 82 -11.93 -13.92 6.90
C LYS A 82 -13.21 -14.27 7.66
N LYS A 83 -14.18 -14.93 7.01
CA LYS A 83 -15.50 -15.20 7.60
C LYS A 83 -15.40 -15.96 8.92
N VAL A 84 -14.71 -17.10 8.95
CA VAL A 84 -14.49 -17.86 10.19
C VAL A 84 -13.89 -17.03 11.32
N LEU A 85 -12.95 -16.12 11.01
CA LEU A 85 -12.35 -15.23 12.02
C LEU A 85 -13.35 -14.18 12.52
N ARG A 86 -14.22 -13.66 11.64
CA ARG A 86 -15.27 -12.71 12.02
C ARG A 86 -16.30 -13.38 12.92
N GLU A 87 -16.74 -14.58 12.57
CA GLU A 87 -17.68 -15.36 13.39
C GLU A 87 -17.08 -15.69 14.75
N ALA A 88 -15.83 -16.16 14.80
CA ALA A 88 -15.13 -16.45 16.06
C ALA A 88 -14.93 -15.20 16.93
N GLY A 89 -14.68 -14.04 16.30
CA GLY A 89 -14.50 -12.77 16.98
C GLY A 89 -15.80 -12.07 17.40
N ARG A 90 -16.96 -12.49 16.87
CA ARG A 90 -18.25 -11.82 17.04
C ARG A 90 -18.63 -11.52 18.50
N PRO A 91 -18.39 -12.41 19.48
CA PRO A 91 -18.68 -12.10 20.89
C PRO A 91 -17.81 -10.99 21.50
N PHE A 92 -16.70 -10.62 20.85
CA PHE A 92 -15.67 -9.72 21.38
C PHE A 92 -15.56 -8.38 20.64
N ILE A 93 -16.27 -8.21 19.53
CA ILE A 93 -16.21 -7.01 18.69
C ILE A 93 -17.60 -6.44 18.45
N THR A 94 -17.68 -5.15 18.14
CA THR A 94 -18.96 -4.50 17.79
C THR A 94 -19.42 -4.90 16.39
N ASP A 95 -20.72 -4.75 16.13
CA ASP A 95 -21.30 -4.98 14.81
C ASP A 95 -20.67 -4.07 13.73
N GLU A 96 -20.22 -2.86 14.08
CA GLU A 96 -19.56 -1.99 13.10
C GLU A 96 -18.22 -2.58 12.64
N ILE A 97 -17.42 -3.11 13.57
CA ILE A 97 -16.14 -3.75 13.26
C ILE A 97 -16.35 -5.09 12.55
N TYR A 98 -17.36 -5.85 12.97
CA TYR A 98 -17.74 -7.12 12.33
C TYR A 98 -18.10 -6.94 10.85
N HIS A 99 -18.86 -5.89 10.49
CA HIS A 99 -19.26 -5.62 9.10
C HIS A 99 -18.22 -4.80 8.32
N ARG A 100 -17.18 -4.27 8.97
CA ARG A 100 -16.15 -3.44 8.33
C ARG A 100 -15.41 -4.23 7.24
N LYS A 101 -15.38 -3.68 6.03
CA LYS A 101 -14.58 -4.22 4.93
C LYS A 101 -13.08 -4.07 5.22
N LYS A 102 -12.31 -5.13 4.92
CA LYS A 102 -10.85 -5.15 5.11
C LYS A 102 -10.23 -4.00 4.33
N HIS A 103 -9.59 -3.06 5.01
CA HIS A 103 -8.83 -1.98 4.40
C HIS A 103 -7.34 -2.24 4.67
N PRO A 104 -6.50 -2.41 3.63
CA PRO A 104 -5.06 -2.56 3.86
C PRO A 104 -4.49 -1.26 4.43
N TYR A 105 -3.56 -1.37 5.36
CA TYR A 105 -2.74 -0.22 5.74
C TYR A 105 -1.99 0.25 4.48
N SER A 106 -2.32 1.45 4.01
CA SER A 106 -1.75 2.03 2.80
C SER A 106 -1.01 3.29 3.23
N SER A 107 0.29 3.36 2.93
CA SER A 107 1.05 4.56 3.19
C SER A 107 0.53 5.72 2.33
N PRO A 108 0.51 6.95 2.86
CA PRO A 108 0.09 8.11 2.10
C PRO A 108 1.04 8.35 0.92
N TRP A 109 0.48 8.62 -0.25
CA TRP A 109 1.23 8.96 -1.46
C TRP A 109 0.95 10.39 -1.92
N LYS A 110 -0.09 11.04 -1.39
CA LYS A 110 -0.35 12.47 -1.61
C LYS A 110 0.42 13.28 -0.59
N TRP A 111 1.35 14.09 -1.08
CA TRP A 111 2.19 14.97 -0.28
C TRP A 111 2.00 16.42 -0.72
N PRO A 112 2.06 17.41 0.20
CA PRO A 112 1.87 18.81 -0.15
C PRO A 112 3.01 19.32 -1.05
N VAL A 113 2.67 20.23 -1.96
CA VAL A 113 3.65 20.92 -2.81
C VAL A 113 4.59 21.74 -1.91
N GLY A 114 5.89 21.68 -2.17
CA GLY A 114 6.92 22.29 -1.33
C GLY A 114 7.14 21.60 0.02
N GLY A 115 6.42 20.51 0.29
CA GLY A 115 6.54 19.75 1.53
C GLY A 115 7.90 19.08 1.73
N PRO A 116 8.19 18.56 2.94
CA PRO A 116 9.47 17.90 3.24
C PRO A 116 9.81 16.75 2.28
N VAL A 117 8.83 15.95 1.89
CA VAL A 117 9.02 14.80 0.98
C VAL A 117 9.41 15.26 -0.43
N GLN A 118 8.75 16.29 -0.98
CA GLN A 118 9.11 16.81 -2.29
C GLN A 118 10.51 17.45 -2.26
N ARG A 119 10.84 18.19 -1.19
CA ARG A 119 12.18 18.76 -0.99
C ARG A 119 13.26 17.68 -0.89
N MET A 120 12.99 16.61 -0.16
CA MET A 120 13.88 15.45 -0.08
C MET A 120 14.14 14.86 -1.48
N PHE A 121 13.10 14.59 -2.26
CA PHE A 121 13.28 14.04 -3.61
C PHE A 121 14.00 15.00 -4.55
N ARG A 122 13.74 16.30 -4.50
CA ARG A 122 14.49 17.31 -5.27
C ARG A 122 15.98 17.33 -4.92
N GLY A 123 16.32 17.11 -3.65
CA GLY A 123 17.71 17.01 -3.21
C GLY A 123 18.39 15.70 -3.62
N LEU A 124 17.66 14.58 -3.62
CA LEU A 124 18.20 13.27 -4.00
C LEU A 124 18.32 13.09 -5.52
N LEU A 125 17.37 13.63 -6.29
CA LEU A 125 17.25 13.44 -7.73
C LEU A 125 17.75 14.68 -8.49
N THR A 126 19.00 15.06 -8.25
CA THR A 126 19.66 16.10 -9.06
C THR A 126 19.99 15.56 -10.45
N LYS A 127 20.30 16.46 -11.37
CA LYS A 127 20.67 16.10 -12.74
C LYS A 127 21.87 15.16 -12.74
N GLU A 128 22.89 15.51 -11.98
CA GLU A 128 24.13 14.75 -11.84
C GLU A 128 23.86 13.36 -11.24
N ALA A 129 23.03 13.28 -10.19
CA ALA A 129 22.71 12.02 -9.55
C ALA A 129 21.96 11.05 -10.47
N VAL A 130 21.03 11.57 -11.29
CA VAL A 130 20.26 10.76 -12.24
C VAL A 130 21.12 10.36 -13.44
N GLU A 131 21.93 11.27 -14.00
CA GLU A 131 22.82 10.96 -15.12
C GLU A 131 23.91 9.93 -14.73
N CYS A 132 24.37 9.96 -13.46
CA CYS A 132 25.26 8.94 -12.91
C CYS A 132 24.68 7.52 -12.91
N LEU A 133 23.36 7.34 -13.02
CA LEU A 133 22.79 6.00 -13.20
C LEU A 133 23.11 5.45 -14.59
N GLY A 134 23.15 6.29 -15.63
CA GLY A 134 23.51 5.93 -17.01
C GLY A 134 22.40 5.28 -17.83
N PHE A 135 21.22 5.00 -17.25
CA PHE A 135 20.07 4.39 -17.94
C PHE A 135 18.74 5.09 -17.67
N VAL A 136 18.75 6.25 -16.99
CA VAL A 136 17.55 7.03 -16.65
C VAL A 136 17.68 8.44 -17.23
N ASP A 137 16.63 8.89 -17.93
CA ASP A 137 16.55 10.24 -18.46
C ASP A 137 16.12 11.25 -17.37
N PHE A 138 16.94 12.28 -17.15
CA PHE A 138 16.64 13.33 -16.18
C PHE A 138 15.40 14.15 -16.57
N GLY A 139 15.13 14.38 -17.86
CA GLY A 139 13.96 15.16 -18.29
C GLY A 139 12.65 14.52 -17.82
N SER A 140 12.57 13.20 -17.95
CA SER A 140 11.45 12.38 -17.49
C SER A 140 11.27 12.43 -15.97
N ILE A 141 12.37 12.37 -15.21
CA ILE A 141 12.34 12.45 -13.74
C ILE A 141 11.98 13.85 -13.25
N SER A 142 12.51 14.89 -13.89
CA SER A 142 12.18 16.29 -13.60
C SER A 142 10.68 16.55 -13.75
N ARG A 143 10.06 16.09 -14.86
CA ARG A 143 8.61 16.15 -15.01
C ARG A 143 7.86 15.41 -13.90
N CYS A 144 8.34 14.23 -13.51
CA CYS A 144 7.72 13.47 -12.41
C CYS A 144 7.83 14.20 -11.07
N LEU A 145 8.94 14.90 -10.78
CA LEU A 145 9.11 15.68 -9.55
C LEU A 145 8.12 16.85 -9.44
N GLU A 146 7.73 17.44 -10.57
CA GLU A 146 6.72 18.49 -10.62
C GLU A 146 5.31 17.93 -10.46
N THR A 147 5.00 16.79 -11.09
CA THR A 147 3.64 16.24 -11.09
C THR A 147 3.34 15.28 -9.94
N ALA A 148 4.33 14.85 -9.14
CA ALA A 148 4.12 13.85 -8.09
C ALA A 148 3.48 14.39 -6.79
N SER A 149 3.44 15.72 -6.59
CA SER A 149 2.96 16.34 -5.34
C SER A 149 1.69 17.17 -5.58
N GLY A 150 0.99 17.52 -4.49
CA GLY A 150 -0.24 18.29 -4.52
C GLY A 150 -1.51 17.44 -4.58
N GLU A 151 -2.67 18.09 -4.57
CA GLU A 151 -3.98 17.42 -4.55
C GLU A 151 -4.24 16.59 -5.81
N SER A 152 -3.75 17.09 -6.95
CA SER A 152 -3.75 16.47 -8.28
C SER A 152 -2.47 15.69 -8.59
N GLY A 153 -1.65 15.38 -7.58
CA GLY A 153 -0.41 14.65 -7.76
C GLY A 153 -0.63 13.29 -8.44
N ASP A 154 0.20 12.96 -9.43
CA ASP A 154 0.16 11.69 -10.15
C ASP A 154 0.84 10.58 -9.34
N PRO A 155 0.10 9.53 -8.90
CA PRO A 155 0.70 8.42 -8.16
C PRO A 155 1.75 7.65 -8.97
N ALA A 156 1.64 7.59 -10.30
CA ALA A 156 2.64 6.94 -11.14
C ALA A 156 3.96 7.74 -11.15
N ALA A 157 3.87 9.07 -11.26
CA ALA A 157 5.02 9.95 -11.09
C ALA A 157 5.67 9.79 -9.70
N PHE A 158 4.88 9.76 -8.62
CA PHE A 158 5.39 9.56 -7.27
C PHE A 158 6.14 8.22 -7.13
N ARG A 159 5.59 7.14 -7.70
CA ARG A 159 6.26 5.83 -7.68
C ARG A 159 7.57 5.83 -8.47
N LYS A 160 7.65 6.51 -9.61
CA LYS A 160 8.88 6.63 -10.40
C LYS A 160 9.97 7.35 -9.61
N ILE A 161 9.67 8.50 -9.01
CA ILE A 161 10.67 9.24 -8.21
C ILE A 161 11.11 8.44 -6.97
N LEU A 162 10.22 7.65 -6.36
CA LEU A 162 10.57 6.78 -5.23
C LEU A 162 11.59 5.72 -5.65
N VAL A 163 11.33 5.03 -6.76
CA VAL A 163 12.21 3.96 -7.27
C VAL A 163 13.55 4.53 -7.73
N VAL A 164 13.54 5.59 -8.53
CA VAL A 164 14.78 6.21 -9.03
C VAL A 164 15.56 6.84 -7.88
N GLY A 165 14.88 7.42 -6.90
CA GLY A 165 15.51 7.96 -5.68
C GLY A 165 16.25 6.87 -4.91
N ALA A 166 15.64 5.68 -4.78
CA ALA A 166 16.30 4.53 -4.17
C ALA A 166 17.56 4.11 -4.95
N TRP A 167 17.49 4.06 -6.29
CA TRP A 167 18.66 3.76 -7.12
C TRP A 167 19.76 4.81 -6.98
N GLY A 168 19.40 6.11 -6.97
CA GLY A 168 20.35 7.21 -6.78
C GLY A 168 21.09 7.10 -5.44
N VAL A 169 20.35 6.87 -4.35
CA VAL A 169 20.91 6.68 -3.01
C VAL A 169 21.84 5.46 -2.96
N LEU A 170 21.44 4.34 -3.53
CA LEU A 170 22.27 3.13 -3.57
C LEU A 170 23.53 3.35 -4.42
N SER A 171 23.40 3.97 -5.58
CA SER A 171 24.53 4.27 -6.48
C SER A 171 25.59 5.13 -5.78
N GLN A 172 25.16 6.22 -5.12
CA GLN A 172 26.05 7.10 -4.36
C GLN A 172 26.67 6.39 -3.16
N LYS A 173 25.87 5.67 -2.37
CA LYS A 173 26.34 5.01 -1.15
C LYS A 173 27.36 3.90 -1.42
N PHE A 174 27.22 3.20 -2.53
CA PHE A 174 28.10 2.09 -2.91
C PHE A 174 29.13 2.46 -4.00
N GLY A 175 29.19 3.72 -4.44
CA GLY A 175 30.14 4.17 -5.47
C GLY A 175 29.98 3.45 -6.81
N VAL A 176 28.74 3.15 -7.20
CA VAL A 176 28.44 2.40 -8.43
C VAL A 176 28.83 3.24 -9.65
N LYS A 177 29.61 2.66 -10.56
CA LYS A 177 30.01 3.34 -11.80
C LYS A 177 28.80 3.52 -12.72
N PRO A 178 28.71 4.63 -13.48
CA PRO A 178 27.61 4.84 -14.42
C PRO A 178 27.49 3.71 -15.43
N ALA A 179 26.24 3.27 -15.65
CA ALA A 179 25.98 2.25 -16.66
C ALA A 179 26.34 2.79 -18.05
N ARG A 180 27.06 2.00 -18.83
CA ARG A 180 27.37 2.31 -20.24
C ARG A 180 26.52 1.41 -21.11
N SER A 181 25.94 1.97 -22.16
CA SER A 181 25.33 1.16 -23.22
C SER A 181 26.43 0.33 -23.89
N GLN A 182 26.37 -0.99 -23.75
CA GLN A 182 27.01 -1.88 -24.72
C GLN A 182 26.14 -1.81 -25.98
N ARG A 183 26.61 -1.05 -26.96
CA ARG A 183 26.03 -1.03 -28.32
C ARG A 183 26.05 -2.43 -28.92
#